data_AF-A0A9D5VI28-F1
#
_entry.id   AF-A0A9D5VI28-F1
#
_cell.length_a   1.000
_cell.length_b   1.000
_cell.length_c   1.000
_cell.angle_alpha   90.00
_cell.angle_beta   90.00
_cell.angle_gamma   90.00
#
_symmetry.space_group_name_H-M   'P 1'
#
loop_
_entity.id
_entity.type
_entity.pdbx_description
1 polymer ?
#
loop_
_entity_poly.entity_id
_entity_poly.type
_entity_poly.pdbx_seq_one_letter_code
_entity_poly.pdbx_strand_id
1 'polypeptide(L)'
;MRANCYLNCLYPFVLMLYLTLWSFNLSAFIIDDTRILQMGSALELGRGYSFLNNKPYAQCFSSINHTRQSSDIDVEYHHSITNERGYNNLLDRLRTGSDLISYHMRDFILEHIGGNEILPNVTNKKRVHVFVSIKVKSYYYSLDESNSKLAPEATALLQNKDQLQRFYEACGTNYIRSIGRYSTFLGLLSFDATTEDRSNKEEMAEKLILSLSKLESSNPNPSNENFDNLSIRFRLMGIGDVSGVGVGVGIGDEKGLNLFPKDLSEFRETLHEVVKFMSDPNAGLISSIEVVPWGEFPFFQQMLGEHSSESLGMIYTKENLEFVAQLKQNAQQMVEALAYTKRCSEYLRNTYPIADEVIERARSMGVAADAIESYDTEKTFFYNLKFPASKDKQVSLGRLRSILSQARIYQLHQESLEFRKEMQICLDNLRGKYATITYGEIPICQKLDNDLNNKIPFELIVNTYCMPVKVESIY
;
A
#
# COMPACT_ATOMS: atom_id res chain seq x y z
N MET A 1 -9.86 -60.30 -31.10
CA MET A 1 -9.00 -59.83 -29.98
C MET A 1 -8.25 -58.59 -30.45
N ARG A 2 -8.19 -57.53 -29.63
CA ARG A 2 -7.65 -56.16 -29.87
C ARG A 2 -8.67 -55.11 -30.32
N ALA A 3 -9.40 -54.54 -29.36
CA ALA A 3 -10.06 -53.23 -29.51
C ALA A 3 -10.43 -52.51 -28.18
N ASN A 4 -10.30 -53.12 -26.99
CA ASN A 4 -10.83 -52.53 -25.74
C ASN A 4 -9.79 -51.89 -24.80
N CYS A 5 -8.57 -51.59 -25.24
CA CYS A 5 -7.52 -51.09 -24.33
C CYS A 5 -7.36 -49.55 -24.32
N TYR A 6 -7.95 -48.82 -25.27
CA TYR A 6 -7.71 -47.38 -25.41
C TYR A 6 -8.57 -46.49 -24.50
N LEU A 7 -9.77 -46.93 -24.10
CA LEU A 7 -10.66 -46.09 -23.28
C LEU A 7 -10.25 -46.00 -21.81
N ASN A 8 -9.63 -47.04 -21.25
CA ASN A 8 -9.26 -47.08 -19.83
C ASN A 8 -7.87 -46.47 -19.53
N CYS A 9 -7.06 -46.16 -20.55
CA CYS A 9 -5.75 -45.51 -20.33
C CYS A 9 -5.80 -43.98 -20.42
N LEU A 10 -6.81 -43.41 -21.12
CA LEU A 10 -6.95 -41.95 -21.26
C LEU A 10 -7.64 -41.29 -20.06
N TYR A 11 -8.52 -42.02 -19.37
CA TYR A 11 -9.25 -41.50 -18.21
C TYR A 11 -8.35 -41.03 -17.05
N PRO A 12 -7.32 -41.78 -16.59
CA PRO A 12 -6.46 -41.29 -15.52
C PRO A 12 -5.59 -40.10 -15.94
N PHE A 13 -5.20 -40.00 -17.23
CA PHE A 13 -4.40 -38.88 -17.72
C PHE A 13 -5.22 -37.59 -17.82
N VAL A 14 -6.48 -37.67 -18.25
CA VAL A 14 -7.40 -36.51 -18.29
C VAL A 14 -7.78 -36.09 -16.88
N LEU A 15 -8.00 -37.03 -15.95
CA LEU A 15 -8.29 -36.73 -14.55
C LEU A 15 -7.09 -36.10 -13.84
N MET A 16 -5.86 -36.57 -14.12
CA MET A 16 -4.63 -36.02 -13.56
C MET A 16 -4.32 -34.62 -14.13
N LEU A 17 -4.59 -34.37 -15.42
CA LEU A 17 -4.48 -33.03 -16.02
C LEU A 17 -5.53 -32.06 -15.44
N TYR A 18 -6.76 -32.55 -15.20
CA TYR A 18 -7.81 -31.79 -14.51
C TYR A 18 -7.37 -31.46 -13.08
N LEU A 19 -6.85 -32.42 -12.31
CA LEU A 19 -6.42 -32.17 -10.93
C LEU A 19 -5.23 -31.20 -10.82
N THR A 20 -4.31 -31.17 -11.81
CA THR A 20 -3.18 -30.21 -11.82
C THR A 20 -3.56 -28.79 -12.26
N LEU A 21 -4.69 -28.60 -12.94
CA LEU A 21 -5.18 -27.28 -13.35
C LEU A 21 -6.01 -26.59 -12.26
N TRP A 22 -6.31 -27.28 -11.15
CA TRP A 22 -7.18 -26.81 -10.07
C TRP A 22 -6.44 -26.45 -8.77
N SER A 23 -5.11 -26.52 -8.74
CA SER A 23 -4.32 -25.95 -7.65
C SER A 23 -4.20 -24.43 -7.79
N PHE A 24 -5.34 -23.73 -7.69
CA PHE A 24 -5.34 -22.34 -7.24
C PHE A 24 -5.10 -22.38 -5.73
N ASN A 25 -3.83 -22.24 -5.34
CA ASN A 25 -3.45 -22.09 -3.95
C ASN A 25 -4.30 -20.98 -3.32
N LEU A 26 -4.85 -21.23 -2.14
CA LEU A 26 -5.43 -20.21 -1.27
C LEU A 26 -4.29 -19.30 -0.82
N SER A 27 -3.83 -18.42 -1.70
CA SER A 27 -2.66 -17.61 -1.42
C SER A 27 -3.00 -16.57 -0.36
N ALA A 28 -2.00 -16.28 0.48
CA ALA A 28 -2.00 -15.08 1.29
C ALA A 28 -2.44 -13.85 0.49
N PHE A 29 -3.29 -13.03 1.11
CA PHE A 29 -3.85 -11.84 0.47
C PHE A 29 -3.39 -10.59 1.22
N ILE A 30 -2.86 -9.61 0.48
CA ILE A 30 -2.47 -8.32 1.04
C ILE A 30 -3.62 -7.33 0.87
N ILE A 31 -4.12 -6.82 1.99
CA ILE A 31 -5.01 -5.67 2.05
C ILE A 31 -4.13 -4.45 2.27
N ASP A 32 -4.21 -3.43 1.42
CA ASP A 32 -3.43 -2.19 1.53
C ASP A 32 -4.27 -0.93 1.21
N ASP A 33 -5.59 -1.04 1.30
CA ASP A 33 -6.54 0.01 0.93
C ASP A 33 -7.28 0.64 2.14
N THR A 34 -8.30 1.46 1.83
CA THR A 34 -9.11 2.19 2.82
C THR A 34 -9.76 1.31 3.88
N ARG A 35 -9.87 -0.01 3.65
CA ARG A 35 -10.37 -0.98 4.62
C ARG A 35 -9.59 -0.95 5.92
N ILE A 36 -8.27 -0.75 5.86
CA ILE A 36 -7.39 -0.69 7.05
C ILE A 36 -7.78 0.48 7.95
N LEU A 37 -8.03 1.63 7.35
CA LEU A 37 -8.46 2.84 8.07
C LEU A 37 -9.85 2.68 8.71
N GLN A 38 -10.68 1.78 8.18
CA GLN A 38 -12.06 1.57 8.61
C GLN A 38 -12.23 0.45 9.66
N MET A 39 -11.16 -0.28 10.04
CA MET A 39 -11.30 -1.44 10.93
C MET A 39 -11.65 -1.09 12.38
N GLY A 40 -11.52 0.19 12.79
CA GLY A 40 -11.99 0.73 14.07
C GLY A 40 -11.46 0.06 15.34
N SER A 41 -10.54 -0.88 15.20
CA SER A 41 -9.99 -1.74 16.24
C SER A 41 -8.52 -2.01 15.95
N ALA A 42 -7.74 -2.26 17.01
CA ALA A 42 -6.32 -2.56 16.87
C ALA A 42 -6.12 -3.87 16.09
N LEU A 43 -5.24 -3.81 15.09
CA LEU A 43 -4.80 -4.97 14.32
C LEU A 43 -3.53 -5.53 14.95
N GLU A 44 -3.56 -6.84 15.17
CA GLU A 44 -2.49 -7.59 15.81
C GLU A 44 -2.26 -8.87 15.02
N LEU A 45 -1.03 -9.35 15.03
CA LEU A 45 -0.66 -10.59 14.34
C LEU A 45 -1.37 -11.79 14.98
N GLY A 46 -1.77 -12.75 14.14
CA GLY A 46 -2.49 -13.94 14.59
C GLY A 46 -3.95 -13.70 14.99
N ARG A 47 -4.46 -12.48 14.94
CA ARG A 47 -5.90 -12.27 15.08
C ARG A 47 -6.64 -12.93 13.93
N GLY A 48 -7.80 -13.48 14.25
CA GLY A 48 -8.77 -13.89 13.27
C GLY A 48 -9.23 -12.73 12.40
N TYR A 49 -9.66 -13.01 11.17
CA TYR A 49 -10.10 -12.00 10.22
C TYR A 49 -11.19 -12.52 9.28
N SER A 50 -12.19 -11.68 9.00
CA SER A 50 -13.22 -11.98 8.00
C SER A 50 -13.32 -10.88 6.95
N PHE A 51 -13.18 -11.29 5.69
CA PHE A 51 -13.45 -10.42 4.54
C PHE A 51 -14.91 -9.99 4.46
N LEU A 52 -15.86 -10.78 4.98
CA LEU A 52 -17.30 -10.51 4.84
C LEU A 52 -17.70 -9.20 5.49
N ASN A 53 -17.14 -8.91 6.66
CA ASN A 53 -17.46 -7.73 7.44
C ASN A 53 -16.28 -6.79 7.62
N ASN A 54 -15.13 -7.08 7.00
CA ASN A 54 -13.89 -6.30 7.11
C ASN A 54 -13.50 -6.05 8.58
N LYS A 55 -13.56 -7.09 9.41
CA LYS A 55 -13.31 -6.98 10.86
C LYS A 55 -12.31 -8.02 11.35
N PRO A 56 -11.39 -7.62 12.25
CA PRO A 56 -10.63 -8.57 13.03
C PRO A 56 -11.54 -9.25 14.07
N TYR A 57 -11.20 -10.49 14.38
CA TYR A 57 -11.85 -11.37 15.35
C TYR A 57 -10.92 -11.62 16.54
N ALA A 58 -11.21 -12.63 17.35
CA ALA A 58 -10.41 -12.97 18.52
C ALA A 58 -8.96 -13.36 18.14
N GLN A 59 -8.06 -13.24 19.13
CA GLN A 59 -6.72 -13.80 19.05
C GLN A 59 -6.82 -15.32 19.17
N CYS A 60 -6.48 -16.04 18.10
CA CYS A 60 -6.61 -17.50 18.06
C CYS A 60 -5.28 -18.25 18.17
N PHE A 61 -4.17 -17.53 18.35
CA PHE A 61 -2.87 -18.09 18.69
C PHE A 61 -2.55 -17.86 20.17
N SER A 62 -1.99 -18.86 20.84
CA SER A 62 -1.54 -18.78 22.24
C SER A 62 -0.19 -18.09 22.39
N SER A 63 0.68 -18.27 21.41
CA SER A 63 2.00 -17.65 21.31
C SER A 63 2.25 -17.28 19.86
N ILE A 64 2.59 -16.01 19.65
CA ILE A 64 2.92 -15.46 18.35
C ILE A 64 4.44 -15.40 18.32
N ASN A 65 5.06 -16.31 17.57
CA ASN A 65 6.46 -16.15 17.22
C ASN A 65 6.54 -15.28 15.98
N HIS A 66 7.53 -14.40 15.92
CA HIS A 66 7.69 -13.44 14.82
C HIS A 66 8.88 -13.80 13.96
N THR A 67 8.73 -13.65 12.65
CA THR A 67 9.85 -13.65 11.72
C THR A 67 10.66 -12.37 11.86
N ARG A 68 11.88 -12.37 11.32
CA ARG A 68 12.74 -11.19 11.33
C ARG A 68 12.14 -10.12 10.41
N GLN A 69 12.00 -8.91 10.93
CA GLN A 69 11.54 -7.76 10.16
C GLN A 69 12.41 -7.52 8.91
N SER A 70 11.74 -7.27 7.79
CA SER A 70 12.32 -6.64 6.61
C SER A 70 11.63 -5.31 6.35
N SER A 71 12.44 -4.29 6.05
CA SER A 71 12.01 -2.94 5.74
C SER A 71 12.80 -2.38 4.58
N ASP A 72 12.12 -1.68 3.67
CA ASP A 72 12.77 -0.81 2.71
C ASP A 72 12.87 0.58 3.35
N ILE A 73 14.10 1.11 3.38
CA ILE A 73 14.39 2.46 3.84
C ILE A 73 14.80 3.25 2.59
N ASP A 74 14.02 4.27 2.28
CA ASP A 74 14.26 5.19 1.19
C ASP A 74 14.62 6.56 1.78
N VAL A 75 15.82 7.06 1.46
CA VAL A 75 16.32 8.33 1.96
C VAL A 75 16.67 9.23 0.78
N GLU A 76 16.00 10.38 0.72
CA GLU A 76 16.18 11.37 -0.34
C GLU A 76 16.74 12.65 0.28
N TYR A 77 17.86 13.14 -0.25
CA TYR A 77 18.44 14.43 0.12
C TYR A 77 18.27 15.42 -1.01
N HIS A 78 17.80 16.62 -0.69
CA HIS A 78 17.78 17.76 -1.60
C HIS A 78 18.44 18.96 -0.94
N HIS A 79 18.99 19.88 -1.72
CA HIS A 79 19.45 21.16 -1.19
C HIS A 79 19.00 22.31 -2.08
N SER A 80 18.85 23.47 -1.48
CA SER A 80 18.58 24.73 -2.18
C SER A 80 19.39 25.85 -1.54
N ILE A 81 19.88 26.76 -2.36
CA ILE A 81 20.58 27.97 -1.90
C ILE A 81 19.70 29.15 -2.22
N THR A 82 19.22 29.83 -1.20
CA THR A 82 18.34 30.99 -1.33
C THR A 82 19.12 32.28 -1.10
N ASN A 83 18.93 33.20 -2.04
CA ASN A 83 19.03 34.64 -1.82
C ASN A 83 17.65 35.24 -2.14
N GLU A 84 17.42 36.54 -1.97
CA GLU A 84 16.10 37.15 -2.19
C GLU A 84 15.47 36.80 -3.58
N ARG A 85 16.29 36.73 -4.64
CA ARG A 85 15.84 36.31 -5.98
C ARG A 85 15.64 34.80 -6.11
N GLY A 86 16.52 34.00 -5.51
CA GLY A 86 16.49 32.54 -5.52
C GLY A 86 15.36 31.97 -4.67
N TYR A 87 14.96 32.69 -3.62
CA TYR A 87 13.80 32.40 -2.79
C TYR A 87 12.50 32.48 -3.60
N ASN A 88 12.29 33.57 -4.34
CA ASN A 88 11.12 33.71 -5.20
C ASN A 88 11.10 32.65 -6.31
N ASN A 89 12.26 32.34 -6.91
CA ASN A 89 12.35 31.27 -7.91
C ASN A 89 12.06 29.88 -7.31
N LEU A 90 12.55 29.58 -6.10
CA LEU A 90 12.24 28.34 -5.40
C LEU A 90 10.73 28.23 -5.13
N LEU A 91 10.12 29.29 -4.60
CA LEU A 91 8.67 29.33 -4.34
C LEU A 91 7.85 29.19 -5.62
N ASP A 92 8.25 29.84 -6.71
CA ASP A 92 7.57 29.71 -8.00
C ASP A 92 7.70 28.30 -8.57
N ARG A 93 8.87 27.66 -8.49
CA ARG A 93 9.03 26.27 -8.95
C ARG A 93 8.20 25.30 -8.12
N LEU A 94 8.18 25.49 -6.80
CA LEU A 94 7.36 24.69 -5.90
C LEU A 94 5.86 24.88 -6.22
N ARG A 95 5.39 26.13 -6.39
CA ARG A 95 3.98 26.44 -6.73
C ARG A 95 3.56 25.94 -8.11
N THR A 96 4.44 26.03 -9.10
CA THR A 96 4.18 25.59 -10.48
C THR A 96 4.32 24.09 -10.66
N GLY A 97 4.86 23.36 -9.68
CA GLY A 97 5.04 21.91 -9.73
C GLY A 97 6.13 21.46 -10.71
N SER A 98 7.10 22.32 -11.02
CA SER A 98 8.15 22.05 -12.00
C SER A 98 9.35 21.26 -11.44
N ASP A 99 9.46 21.13 -10.12
CA ASP A 99 10.52 20.35 -9.46
C ASP A 99 10.05 18.90 -9.21
N LEU A 100 10.96 17.91 -9.35
CA LEU A 100 10.75 16.46 -9.10
C LEU A 100 10.52 16.10 -7.62
N ILE A 101 10.08 17.06 -6.80
CA ILE A 101 9.92 16.92 -5.35
C ILE A 101 8.52 16.38 -5.05
N SER A 102 8.41 15.44 -4.12
CA SER A 102 7.10 14.88 -3.72
C SER A 102 6.16 15.96 -3.15
N TYR A 103 4.86 15.80 -3.34
CA TYR A 103 3.81 16.74 -2.88
C TYR A 103 3.95 17.08 -1.38
N HIS A 104 4.19 16.08 -0.53
CA HIS A 104 4.36 16.28 0.91
C HIS A 104 5.63 17.07 1.26
N MET A 105 6.74 16.80 0.57
CA MET A 105 7.97 17.56 0.75
C MET A 105 7.76 19.00 0.30
N ARG A 106 7.07 19.23 -0.82
CA ARG A 106 6.74 20.59 -1.27
C ARG A 106 5.95 21.38 -0.22
N ASP A 107 4.86 20.81 0.30
CA ASP A 107 4.00 21.49 1.26
C ASP A 107 4.77 21.78 2.56
N PHE A 108 5.59 20.84 3.03
CA PHE A 108 6.50 21.03 4.16
C PHE A 108 7.47 22.20 3.93
N ILE A 109 8.09 22.27 2.74
CA ILE A 109 8.99 23.37 2.36
C ILE A 109 8.23 24.71 2.37
N LEU A 110 7.05 24.78 1.77
CA LEU A 110 6.26 26.00 1.71
C LEU A 110 5.82 26.49 3.10
N GLU A 111 5.52 25.58 4.02
CA GLU A 111 5.15 25.92 5.41
C GLU A 111 6.34 26.48 6.20
N HIS A 112 7.52 25.87 6.06
CA HIS A 112 8.68 26.17 6.92
C HIS A 112 9.62 27.23 6.34
N ILE A 113 9.59 27.42 5.02
CA ILE A 113 10.38 28.44 4.32
C ILE A 113 9.48 29.56 3.78
N GLY A 114 8.26 29.24 3.31
CA GLY A 114 7.38 30.18 2.61
C GLY A 114 6.60 31.17 3.50
N GLY A 115 6.60 30.97 4.82
CA GLY A 115 5.89 31.83 5.79
C GLY A 115 6.83 32.81 6.51
N ASN A 116 6.72 34.11 6.21
CA ASN A 116 7.24 35.22 7.02
C ASN A 116 8.76 35.27 7.30
N GLU A 117 9.65 34.74 6.45
CA GLU A 117 11.03 35.24 6.48
C GLU A 117 11.05 36.68 5.96
N ILE A 118 11.04 37.64 6.89
CA ILE A 118 11.53 39.00 6.62
C ILE A 118 13.02 38.83 6.35
N LEU A 119 13.37 38.58 5.08
CA LEU A 119 14.76 38.53 4.65
C LEU A 119 15.41 39.84 5.09
N PRO A 120 16.44 39.81 5.95
CA PRO A 120 17.14 41.02 6.31
C PRO A 120 17.65 41.66 5.03
N ASN A 121 17.47 42.97 4.92
CA ASN A 121 17.83 43.84 3.78
C ASN A 121 19.36 43.90 3.53
N VAL A 122 20.09 42.85 3.90
CA VAL A 122 21.55 42.71 3.90
C VAL A 122 21.93 41.85 2.70
N THR A 123 22.34 42.54 1.64
CA THR A 123 22.62 42.06 0.29
C THR A 123 23.66 40.94 0.12
N ASN A 124 24.29 40.45 1.21
CA ASN A 124 25.40 39.48 1.12
C ASN A 124 25.18 38.15 1.86
N LYS A 125 24.12 37.98 2.65
CA LYS A 125 23.84 36.69 3.32
C LYS A 125 22.99 35.81 2.43
N LYS A 126 23.51 34.62 2.08
CA LYS A 126 22.76 33.56 1.40
C LYS A 126 22.51 32.43 2.40
N ARG A 127 21.28 31.94 2.43
CA ARG A 127 20.87 30.83 3.29
C ARG A 127 20.91 29.55 2.46
N VAL A 128 21.47 28.50 3.04
CA VAL A 128 21.50 27.15 2.47
C VAL A 128 20.46 26.33 3.22
N HIS A 129 19.60 25.65 2.47
CA HIS A 129 18.61 24.72 3.00
C HIS A 129 18.95 23.32 2.51
N VAL A 130 19.02 22.37 3.44
CA VAL A 130 19.17 20.94 3.16
C VAL A 130 17.88 20.26 3.62
N PHE A 131 17.21 19.61 2.70
CA PHE A 131 15.98 18.86 2.90
C PHE A 131 16.29 17.37 2.91
N VAL A 132 15.66 16.64 3.82
CA VAL A 132 15.81 15.20 3.95
C VAL A 132 14.43 14.58 4.01
N SER A 133 14.14 13.63 3.12
CA SER A 133 13.00 12.73 3.25
C SER A 133 13.50 11.36 3.66
N ILE A 134 12.96 10.80 4.73
CA ILE A 134 13.15 9.40 5.07
C ILE A 134 11.79 8.74 5.00
N LYS A 135 11.66 7.68 4.20
CA LYS A 135 10.45 6.86 4.12
C LYS A 135 10.84 5.45 4.51
N VAL A 136 10.13 4.88 5.46
CA VAL A 136 10.31 3.47 5.84
C VAL A 136 9.03 2.73 5.57
N LYS A 137 9.14 1.66 4.78
CA LYS A 137 8.07 0.67 4.57
C LYS A 137 8.53 -0.64 5.19
N SER A 138 7.83 -1.07 6.22
CA SER A 138 8.04 -2.40 6.81
C SER A 138 7.06 -3.38 6.18
N TYR A 139 7.55 -4.54 5.75
CA TYR A 139 6.75 -5.53 5.01
C TYR A 139 6.68 -6.88 5.71
N TYR A 140 7.74 -7.29 6.41
CA TYR A 140 7.86 -8.67 6.91
C TYR A 140 8.03 -8.75 8.42
N TYR A 141 7.05 -8.27 9.17
CA TYR A 141 6.85 -8.68 10.56
C TYR A 141 5.71 -9.70 10.58
N SER A 142 6.02 -10.96 10.29
CA SER A 142 5.01 -12.01 10.10
C SER A 142 4.96 -12.98 11.26
N LEU A 143 3.81 -13.62 11.44
CA LEU A 143 3.64 -14.82 12.23
C LEU A 143 4.54 -15.93 11.69
N ASP A 144 5.32 -16.55 12.56
CA ASP A 144 6.05 -17.78 12.27
C ASP A 144 5.10 -18.97 12.43
N GLU A 145 4.51 -19.41 11.31
CA GLU A 145 3.55 -20.51 11.26
C GLU A 145 4.16 -21.87 11.62
N SER A 146 5.50 -22.01 11.57
CA SER A 146 6.15 -23.27 11.94
C SER A 146 6.23 -23.45 13.45
N ASN A 147 6.35 -22.34 14.18
CA ASN A 147 6.55 -22.34 15.63
C ASN A 147 5.36 -21.79 16.43
N SER A 148 4.36 -21.19 15.78
CA SER A 148 3.17 -20.67 16.44
C SER A 148 2.13 -21.77 16.66
N LYS A 149 1.36 -21.68 17.74
CA LYS A 149 0.30 -22.64 18.08
C LYS A 149 -1.02 -21.95 18.30
N LEU A 150 -2.11 -22.66 18.01
CA LEU A 150 -3.44 -22.18 18.37
C LEU A 150 -3.59 -22.05 19.89
N ALA A 151 -4.47 -21.16 20.29
CA ALA A 151 -4.93 -21.07 21.67
C ALA A 151 -5.67 -22.36 22.06
N PRO A 152 -5.54 -22.88 23.29
CA PRO A 152 -6.23 -24.09 23.72
C PRO A 152 -7.73 -24.08 23.45
N GLU A 153 -8.38 -22.92 23.62
CA GLU A 153 -9.79 -22.70 23.35
C GLU A 153 -10.11 -22.85 21.86
N ALA A 154 -9.27 -22.30 20.99
CA ALA A 154 -9.40 -22.43 19.55
C ALA A 154 -9.15 -23.88 19.10
N THR A 155 -8.17 -24.56 19.69
CA THR A 155 -7.88 -25.98 19.45
C THR A 155 -9.07 -26.88 19.86
N ALA A 156 -9.71 -26.60 21.00
CA ALA A 156 -10.86 -27.39 21.46
C ALA A 156 -12.04 -27.34 20.47
N LEU A 157 -12.23 -26.20 19.78
CA LEU A 157 -13.26 -26.05 18.75
C LEU A 157 -12.96 -26.85 17.48
N LEU A 158 -11.69 -27.19 17.22
CA LEU A 158 -11.28 -28.00 16.07
C LEU A 158 -11.34 -29.51 16.33
N GLN A 159 -11.21 -29.93 17.59
CA GLN A 159 -11.24 -31.34 17.98
C GLN A 159 -12.63 -31.98 17.85
N ASN A 160 -13.70 -31.18 17.80
CA ASN A 160 -15.05 -31.65 17.50
C ASN A 160 -15.48 -31.19 16.10
N LYS A 161 -15.76 -32.14 15.20
CA LYS A 161 -16.21 -31.86 13.81
C LYS A 161 -17.44 -30.93 13.77
N ASP A 162 -18.33 -31.05 14.76
CA ASP A 162 -19.54 -30.22 14.88
C ASP A 162 -19.27 -28.78 15.37
N GLN A 163 -18.04 -28.48 15.82
CA GLN A 163 -17.66 -27.19 16.39
C GLN A 163 -16.75 -26.35 15.49
N LEU A 164 -16.38 -26.87 14.31
CA LEU A 164 -15.64 -26.12 13.30
C LEU A 164 -16.33 -24.79 12.93
N GLN A 165 -17.66 -24.77 12.89
CA GLN A 165 -18.41 -23.54 12.67
C GLN A 165 -18.16 -22.50 13.78
N ARG A 166 -18.14 -22.94 15.05
CA ARG A 166 -17.86 -22.06 16.18
C ARG A 166 -16.44 -21.54 16.17
N PHE A 167 -15.49 -22.33 15.66
CA PHE A 167 -14.14 -21.84 15.39
C PHE A 167 -14.18 -20.65 14.43
N TYR A 168 -14.88 -20.75 13.29
CA TYR A 168 -14.95 -19.63 12.33
C TYR A 168 -15.74 -18.42 12.85
N GLU A 169 -16.73 -18.63 13.71
CA GLU A 169 -17.44 -17.54 14.39
C GLU A 169 -16.53 -16.80 15.39
N ALA A 170 -15.60 -17.50 16.04
CA ALA A 170 -14.68 -16.92 17.01
C ALA A 170 -13.39 -16.35 16.39
N CYS A 171 -12.82 -17.05 15.41
CA CYS A 171 -11.52 -16.81 14.80
C CYS A 171 -11.60 -16.23 13.39
N GLY A 172 -12.79 -15.94 12.88
CA GLY A 172 -12.97 -15.59 11.47
C GLY A 172 -12.52 -16.73 10.54
N THR A 173 -12.58 -16.50 9.24
CA THR A 173 -12.20 -17.53 8.25
C THR A 173 -10.76 -17.47 7.81
N ASN A 174 -10.03 -16.47 8.28
CA ASN A 174 -8.63 -16.25 7.99
C ASN A 174 -7.94 -15.73 9.26
N TYR A 175 -6.62 -15.62 9.24
CA TYR A 175 -5.85 -14.93 10.25
C TYR A 175 -4.93 -13.88 9.63
N ILE A 176 -4.56 -12.89 10.43
CA ILE A 176 -3.59 -11.87 10.04
C ILE A 176 -2.19 -12.48 10.19
N ARG A 177 -1.54 -12.77 9.05
CA ARG A 177 -0.18 -13.32 9.03
C ARG A 177 0.88 -12.25 9.17
N SER A 178 0.74 -11.11 8.49
CA SER A 178 1.72 -10.01 8.58
C SER A 178 1.02 -8.66 8.59
N ILE A 179 1.70 -7.65 9.13
CA ILE A 179 1.23 -6.27 9.16
C ILE A 179 2.35 -5.42 8.57
N GLY A 180 2.03 -4.69 7.49
CA GLY A 180 2.91 -3.70 6.93
C GLY A 180 2.63 -2.32 7.51
N ARG A 181 3.70 -1.59 7.82
CA ARG A 181 3.62 -0.22 8.34
C ARG A 181 4.43 0.74 7.49
N TYR A 182 3.94 1.97 7.45
CA TYR A 182 4.55 3.07 6.76
C TYR A 182 4.84 4.23 7.72
N SER A 183 6.05 4.76 7.61
CA SER A 183 6.50 5.96 8.32
C SER A 183 7.16 6.92 7.35
N THR A 184 7.00 8.22 7.58
CA THR A 184 7.74 9.27 6.86
C THR A 184 8.29 10.28 7.84
N PHE A 185 9.52 10.72 7.59
CA PHE A 185 10.13 11.88 8.21
C PHE A 185 10.55 12.88 7.14
N LEU A 186 10.29 14.15 7.39
CA LEU A 186 10.75 15.28 6.61
C LEU A 186 11.61 16.16 7.52
N GLY A 187 12.86 16.38 7.15
CA GLY A 187 13.80 17.24 7.86
C GLY A 187 14.23 18.42 7.01
N LEU A 188 14.36 19.58 7.64
CA LEU A 188 14.94 20.79 7.08
C LEU A 188 16.08 21.24 7.98
N LEU A 189 17.26 21.41 7.42
CA LEU A 189 18.39 22.09 8.04
C LEU A 189 18.67 23.37 7.26
N SER A 190 18.66 24.52 7.93
CA SER A 190 18.98 25.82 7.34
C SER A 190 20.18 26.44 8.02
N PHE A 191 21.06 27.07 7.25
CA PHE A 191 22.22 27.79 7.79
C PHE A 191 22.68 28.92 6.88
N ASP A 192 23.28 29.96 7.48
CA ASP A 192 23.79 31.10 6.74
C ASP A 192 25.23 30.83 6.25
N ALA A 193 25.49 30.96 4.95
CA ALA A 193 26.85 30.84 4.39
C ALA A 193 27.42 32.21 4.04
N THR A 194 28.48 32.63 4.74
CA THR A 194 29.10 33.97 4.64
C THR A 194 30.13 34.12 3.52
N THR A 195 30.50 33.05 2.81
CA THR A 195 31.51 33.11 1.74
C THR A 195 30.99 33.84 0.49
N GLU A 196 31.82 34.65 -0.18
CA GLU A 196 31.41 35.37 -1.40
C GLU A 196 31.30 34.45 -2.63
N ASP A 197 31.96 33.29 -2.59
CA ASP A 197 32.05 32.36 -3.72
C ASP A 197 30.89 31.36 -3.72
N ARG A 198 30.13 31.33 -4.82
CA ARG A 198 28.98 30.43 -5.02
C ARG A 198 29.43 28.97 -5.16
N SER A 199 30.55 28.72 -5.82
CA SER A 199 31.07 27.37 -6.11
C SER A 199 31.37 26.60 -4.82
N ASN A 200 31.97 27.29 -3.84
CA ASN A 200 32.28 26.72 -2.51
C ASN A 200 31.04 26.37 -1.68
N LYS A 201 29.85 26.93 -1.97
CA LYS A 201 28.61 26.68 -1.21
C LYS A 201 27.84 25.46 -1.70
N GLU A 202 27.74 25.31 -3.02
CA GLU A 202 27.13 24.12 -3.65
C GLU A 202 28.00 22.90 -3.30
N GLU A 203 29.32 22.99 -3.44
CA GLU A 203 30.26 21.93 -3.04
C GLU A 203 30.16 21.61 -1.53
N MET A 204 29.91 22.61 -0.68
CA MET A 204 29.74 22.41 0.75
C MET A 204 28.43 21.68 1.09
N ALA A 205 27.31 22.09 0.47
CA ALA A 205 26.03 21.40 0.63
C ALA A 205 26.12 19.96 0.15
N GLU A 206 26.80 19.71 -0.98
CA GLU A 206 27.06 18.36 -1.50
C GLU A 206 27.94 17.54 -0.54
N LYS A 207 29.02 18.11 0.00
CA LYS A 207 29.87 17.43 1.01
C LYS A 207 29.10 17.09 2.28
N LEU A 208 28.20 17.97 2.71
CA LEU A 208 27.33 17.72 3.84
C LEU A 208 26.35 16.58 3.54
N ILE A 209 25.65 16.64 2.41
CA ILE A 209 24.75 15.58 1.96
C ILE A 209 25.48 14.24 1.86
N LEU A 210 26.68 14.21 1.24
CA LEU A 210 27.51 13.02 1.15
C LEU A 210 27.96 12.48 2.51
N SER A 211 28.03 13.33 3.53
CA SER A 211 28.42 12.91 4.88
C SER A 211 27.21 12.43 5.68
N LEU A 212 26.03 12.99 5.44
CA LEU A 212 24.76 12.54 5.99
C LEU A 212 24.30 11.22 5.35
N SER A 213 24.42 11.05 4.03
CA SER A 213 24.01 9.82 3.33
C SER A 213 24.85 8.60 3.70
N LYS A 214 26.12 8.80 4.10
CA LYS A 214 26.97 7.71 4.62
C LYS A 214 26.46 7.08 5.92
N LEU A 215 25.44 7.68 6.57
CA LEU A 215 24.77 7.12 7.75
C LEU A 215 23.90 5.89 7.43
N GLU A 216 23.59 5.64 6.14
CA GLU A 216 22.74 4.52 5.72
C GLU A 216 23.45 3.17 5.73
N SER A 217 24.78 3.14 5.73
CA SER A 217 25.52 1.88 5.81
C SER A 217 25.48 1.36 7.25
N SER A 218 24.95 0.15 7.43
CA SER A 218 24.65 -0.53 8.70
C SER A 218 25.86 -0.86 9.59
N ASN A 219 27.02 -0.24 9.33
CA ASN A 219 28.22 -0.38 10.13
C ASN A 219 28.30 0.82 11.09
N PRO A 220 28.12 0.63 12.41
CA PRO A 220 28.07 1.72 13.40
C PRO A 220 29.42 2.41 13.65
N ASN A 221 30.44 2.08 12.86
CA ASN A 221 31.71 2.80 12.81
C ASN A 221 31.91 3.50 11.45
N PRO A 222 31.05 4.44 11.04
CA PRO A 222 31.52 5.47 10.12
C PRO A 222 32.58 6.25 10.89
N SER A 223 33.81 6.35 10.38
CA SER A 223 34.88 7.11 11.02
C SER A 223 34.37 8.49 11.46
N ASN A 224 34.09 8.69 12.76
CA ASN A 224 33.56 9.94 13.32
C ASN A 224 34.46 11.13 12.98
N GLU A 225 35.76 10.88 12.80
CA GLU A 225 36.76 11.86 12.37
C GLU A 225 36.34 12.64 11.11
N ASN A 226 35.64 12.05 10.14
CA ASN A 226 35.29 12.77 8.90
C ASN A 226 34.12 13.75 9.09
N PHE A 227 33.12 13.42 9.90
CA PHE A 227 31.98 14.31 10.15
C PHE A 227 32.32 15.37 11.20
N ASP A 228 33.10 15.02 12.23
CA ASP A 228 33.55 15.98 13.24
C ASP A 228 34.50 17.01 12.63
N ASN A 229 35.39 16.58 11.71
CA ASN A 229 36.20 17.52 10.94
C ASN A 229 35.36 18.39 10.00
N LEU A 230 34.24 17.87 9.47
CA LEU A 230 33.32 18.65 8.66
C LEU A 230 32.57 19.67 9.51
N SER A 231 32.01 19.29 10.66
CA SER A 231 31.27 20.18 11.55
C SER A 231 32.18 21.29 12.11
N ILE A 232 33.44 20.96 12.44
CA ILE A 232 34.46 21.93 12.83
C ILE A 232 34.78 22.88 11.67
N ARG A 233 34.97 22.36 10.45
CA ARG A 233 35.18 23.18 9.25
C ARG A 233 34.01 24.12 8.98
N PHE A 234 32.78 23.64 9.15
CA PHE A 234 31.55 24.42 9.03
C PHE A 234 31.52 25.59 10.02
N ARG A 235 31.85 25.33 11.30
CA ARG A 235 32.00 26.37 12.33
C ARG A 235 33.12 27.37 12.00
N LEU A 236 34.27 26.89 11.51
CA LEU A 236 35.42 27.73 11.13
C LEU A 236 35.15 28.59 9.88
N MET A 237 34.23 28.19 9.00
CA MET A 237 33.84 28.93 7.79
C MET A 237 32.75 29.98 8.04
N GLY A 238 32.45 30.30 9.31
CA GLY A 238 31.52 31.37 9.66
C GLY A 238 30.07 31.06 9.29
N ILE A 239 29.69 29.78 9.37
CA ILE A 239 28.30 29.37 9.27
C ILE A 239 27.59 29.78 10.56
N GLY A 240 26.71 30.78 10.45
CA GLY A 240 25.87 31.27 11.55
C GLY A 240 24.51 30.58 11.60
N ASP A 241 23.79 30.79 12.72
CA ASP A 241 22.43 30.32 13.05
C ASP A 241 21.96 29.09 12.25
N VAL A 242 22.24 27.92 12.79
CA VAL A 242 21.69 26.66 12.27
C VAL A 242 20.28 26.49 12.85
N SER A 243 19.29 26.30 11.99
CA SER A 243 17.94 25.95 12.40
C SER A 243 17.52 24.63 11.75
N GLY A 244 17.09 23.69 12.59
CA GLY A 244 16.59 22.39 12.18
C GLY A 244 15.11 22.25 12.52
N VAL A 245 14.31 21.73 11.59
CA VAL A 245 12.92 21.33 11.85
C VAL A 245 12.65 19.98 11.22
N GLY A 246 12.02 19.09 11.98
CA GLY A 246 11.58 17.78 11.56
C GLY A 246 10.08 17.59 11.76
N VAL A 247 9.41 16.97 10.79
CA VAL A 247 8.02 16.54 10.88
C VAL A 247 7.93 15.06 10.55
N GLY A 248 7.25 14.30 11.41
CA GLY A 248 7.07 12.86 11.27
C GLY A 248 5.60 12.47 11.09
N VAL A 249 5.33 11.55 10.17
CA VAL A 249 4.05 10.85 10.03
C VAL A 249 4.27 9.38 10.36
N GLY A 250 3.46 8.83 11.27
CA GLY A 250 3.68 7.48 11.81
C GLY A 250 4.83 7.39 12.81
N ILE A 251 5.42 8.54 13.15
CA ILE A 251 6.40 8.68 14.22
C ILE A 251 5.61 9.06 15.46
N GLY A 252 5.44 8.09 16.37
CA GLY A 252 4.67 8.31 17.60
C GLY A 252 5.30 9.42 18.44
N ASP A 253 4.51 9.98 19.37
CA ASP A 253 4.95 10.99 20.35
C ASP A 253 5.84 10.35 21.46
N GLU A 254 6.74 9.42 21.06
CA GLU A 254 7.62 8.74 21.99
C GLU A 254 8.60 9.74 22.59
N LYS A 255 8.62 9.75 23.92
CA LYS A 255 9.49 10.59 24.74
C LYS A 255 10.95 10.30 24.42
N GLY A 256 11.57 11.12 23.58
CA GLY A 256 13.02 11.05 23.35
C GLY A 256 13.49 11.55 21.99
N LEU A 257 12.64 11.55 20.96
CA LEU A 257 13.07 11.96 19.63
C LEU A 257 13.17 13.49 19.51
N ASN A 258 14.38 14.02 19.33
CA ASN A 258 14.57 15.45 19.11
C ASN A 258 14.29 15.81 17.64
N LEU A 259 13.09 16.29 17.33
CA LEU A 259 12.71 16.74 15.98
C LEU A 259 13.15 18.18 15.67
N PHE A 260 13.73 18.90 16.63
CA PHE A 260 14.13 20.31 16.48
C PHE A 260 15.61 20.50 16.79
N PRO A 261 16.50 19.97 15.93
CA PRO A 261 17.92 20.06 16.16
C PRO A 261 18.43 21.50 16.03
N LYS A 262 19.33 21.88 16.93
CA LYS A 262 19.88 23.24 17.03
C LYS A 262 21.20 23.42 16.29
N ASP A 263 21.86 22.33 15.97
CA ASP A 263 23.09 22.35 15.19
C ASP A 263 23.22 21.13 14.28
N LEU A 264 24.32 21.09 13.53
CA LEU A 264 24.58 20.02 12.57
C LEU A 264 24.80 18.65 13.23
N SER A 265 25.36 18.62 14.45
CA SER A 265 25.57 17.38 15.19
C SER A 265 24.23 16.84 15.69
N GLU A 266 23.41 17.68 16.31
CA GLU A 266 22.05 17.32 16.72
C GLU A 266 21.22 16.89 15.52
N PHE A 267 21.31 17.56 14.36
CA PHE A 267 20.55 17.16 13.16
C PHE A 267 20.95 15.77 12.68
N ARG A 268 22.25 15.45 12.68
CA ARG A 268 22.74 14.10 12.37
C ARG A 268 22.22 13.06 13.36
N GLU A 269 22.25 13.36 14.65
CA GLU A 269 21.71 12.48 15.70
C GLU A 269 20.21 12.25 15.50
N THR A 270 19.44 13.31 15.24
CA THR A 270 18.02 13.23 14.90
C THR A 270 17.78 12.29 13.73
N LEU A 271 18.51 12.41 12.61
CA LEU A 271 18.32 11.51 11.46
C LEU A 271 18.58 10.04 11.84
N HIS A 272 19.62 9.78 12.63
CA HIS A 272 19.94 8.42 13.07
C HIS A 272 18.86 7.84 14.01
N GLU A 273 18.39 8.64 14.97
CA GLU A 273 17.32 8.25 15.88
C GLU A 273 15.99 8.01 15.14
N VAL A 274 15.66 8.87 14.17
CA VAL A 274 14.50 8.74 13.30
C VAL A 274 14.55 7.43 12.53
N VAL A 275 15.67 7.13 11.84
CA VAL A 275 15.81 5.88 11.07
C VAL A 275 15.67 4.67 12.00
N LYS A 276 16.31 4.69 13.17
CA LYS A 276 16.22 3.61 14.16
C LYS A 276 14.78 3.42 14.64
N PHE A 277 14.10 4.51 14.97
CA PHE A 277 12.71 4.49 15.43
C PHE A 277 11.77 3.95 14.35
N MET A 278 11.86 4.49 13.13
CA MET A 278 11.01 4.09 12.01
C MET A 278 11.26 2.64 11.56
N SER A 279 12.41 2.07 11.93
CA SER A 279 12.75 0.67 11.69
C SER A 279 12.16 -0.28 12.74
N ASP A 280 11.57 0.19 13.84
CA ASP A 280 10.88 -0.67 14.81
C ASP A 280 9.66 -1.36 14.15
N PRO A 281 9.42 -2.66 14.37
CA PRO A 281 8.32 -3.39 13.72
C PRO A 281 6.93 -2.88 14.11
N ASN A 282 6.82 -2.21 15.25
CA ASN A 282 5.57 -1.63 15.77
C ASN A 282 5.45 -0.14 15.47
N ALA A 283 6.50 0.51 14.97
CA ALA A 283 6.46 1.92 14.57
C ALA A 283 5.78 2.11 13.21
N GLY A 284 5.13 3.26 13.04
CA GLY A 284 4.45 3.61 11.80
C GLY A 284 2.95 3.40 11.82
N LEU A 285 2.30 3.98 10.81
CA LEU A 285 0.90 3.76 10.53
C LEU A 285 0.74 2.41 9.84
N ILE A 286 -0.26 1.62 10.22
CA ILE A 286 -0.59 0.39 9.50
C ILE A 286 -1.02 0.78 8.08
N SER A 287 -0.27 0.30 7.09
CA SER A 287 -0.51 0.56 5.67
C SER A 287 -0.98 -0.67 4.92
N SER A 288 -0.66 -1.87 5.43
CA SER A 288 -1.13 -3.13 4.87
C SER A 288 -1.31 -4.20 5.94
N ILE A 289 -2.18 -5.18 5.66
CA ILE A 289 -2.20 -6.45 6.38
C ILE A 289 -2.20 -7.59 5.38
N GLU A 290 -1.47 -8.65 5.70
CA GLU A 290 -1.56 -9.90 4.97
C GLU A 290 -2.44 -10.86 5.73
N VAL A 291 -3.42 -11.41 5.05
CA VAL A 291 -4.42 -12.29 5.60
C VAL A 291 -4.32 -13.65 4.91
N VAL A 292 -4.26 -14.71 5.71
CA VAL A 292 -4.09 -16.09 5.23
C VAL A 292 -5.26 -16.96 5.69
N PRO A 293 -5.84 -17.77 4.80
CA PRO A 293 -6.89 -18.72 5.19
C PRO A 293 -6.36 -19.72 6.21
N TRP A 294 -7.18 -20.09 7.20
CA TRP A 294 -6.79 -21.09 8.21
C TRP A 294 -6.38 -22.43 7.59
N GLY A 295 -6.91 -22.75 6.42
CA GLY A 295 -6.55 -23.94 5.65
C GLY A 295 -5.09 -24.00 5.24
N GLU A 296 -4.36 -22.88 5.18
CA GLU A 296 -2.91 -22.85 4.85
C GLU A 296 -2.03 -23.04 6.10
N PHE A 297 -2.60 -22.93 7.31
CA PHE A 297 -1.83 -23.06 8.54
C PHE A 297 -1.59 -24.54 8.86
N PRO A 298 -0.33 -25.04 8.89
CA PRO A 298 -0.05 -26.47 8.99
C PRO A 298 -0.62 -27.13 10.26
N PHE A 299 -0.55 -26.43 11.40
CA PHE A 299 -1.11 -26.95 12.65
C PHE A 299 -2.64 -27.06 12.58
N PHE A 300 -3.32 -26.13 11.91
CA PHE A 300 -4.76 -26.23 11.68
C PHE A 300 -5.11 -27.45 10.81
N GLN A 301 -4.34 -27.69 9.74
CA GLN A 301 -4.50 -28.89 8.91
C GLN A 301 -4.26 -30.18 9.71
N GLN A 302 -3.21 -30.22 10.53
CA GLN A 302 -2.90 -31.37 11.40
C GLN A 302 -4.05 -31.67 12.35
N MET A 303 -4.59 -30.65 13.03
CA MET A 303 -5.70 -30.82 13.97
C MET A 303 -6.98 -31.32 13.30
N LEU A 304 -7.22 -30.95 12.03
CA LEU A 304 -8.31 -31.53 11.24
C LEU A 304 -8.00 -32.98 10.82
N GLY A 305 -6.75 -33.29 10.49
CA GLY A 305 -6.30 -34.60 9.99
C GLY A 305 -6.17 -35.70 11.06
N GLU A 306 -5.83 -35.35 12.31
CA GLU A 306 -5.63 -36.31 13.42
C GLU A 306 -6.92 -37.09 13.81
N HIS A 307 -8.08 -36.71 13.28
CA HIS A 307 -9.37 -37.33 13.59
C HIS A 307 -9.86 -38.45 12.64
N SER A 308 -9.09 -38.90 11.63
CA SER A 308 -9.29 -40.22 10.97
C SER A 308 -8.41 -40.41 9.72
N SER A 309 -8.01 -41.65 9.46
CA SER A 309 -7.88 -42.20 8.10
C SER A 309 -8.94 -41.62 7.15
N GLU A 310 -8.51 -41.04 6.02
CA GLU A 310 -9.30 -40.57 4.86
C GLU A 310 -10.83 -40.82 4.96
N SER A 311 -11.55 -40.01 5.74
CA SER A 311 -13.01 -40.03 5.75
C SER A 311 -13.52 -39.05 4.70
N LEU A 312 -14.49 -39.44 3.88
CA LEU A 312 -15.12 -38.58 2.85
C LEU A 312 -15.50 -37.20 3.39
N GLY A 313 -15.92 -37.10 4.65
CA GLY A 313 -16.24 -35.82 5.27
C GLY A 313 -15.06 -34.85 5.43
N MET A 314 -13.82 -35.34 5.52
CA MET A 314 -12.62 -34.49 5.49
C MET A 314 -12.34 -33.94 4.10
N ILE A 315 -12.55 -34.76 3.06
CA ILE A 315 -12.43 -34.33 1.66
C ILE A 315 -13.46 -33.24 1.38
N TYR A 316 -14.72 -33.46 1.76
CA TYR A 316 -15.79 -32.47 1.60
C TYR A 316 -15.51 -31.20 2.38
N THR A 317 -14.99 -31.32 3.61
CA THR A 317 -14.63 -30.14 4.42
C THR A 317 -13.55 -29.34 3.71
N LYS A 318 -12.50 -30.00 3.21
CA LYS A 318 -11.42 -29.33 2.48
C LYS A 318 -11.93 -28.63 1.22
N GLU A 319 -12.63 -29.33 0.33
CA GLU A 319 -13.18 -28.77 -0.90
C GLU A 319 -14.10 -27.58 -0.63
N ASN A 320 -14.96 -27.70 0.38
CA ASN A 320 -15.85 -26.62 0.78
C ASN A 320 -15.08 -25.41 1.31
N LEU A 321 -14.03 -25.62 2.10
CA LEU A 321 -13.21 -24.52 2.61
C LEU A 321 -12.46 -23.81 1.50
N GLU A 322 -11.92 -24.56 0.53
CA GLU A 322 -11.25 -24.01 -0.64
C GLU A 322 -12.21 -23.15 -1.48
N PHE A 323 -13.39 -23.70 -1.79
CA PHE A 323 -14.44 -22.97 -2.51
C PHE A 323 -14.91 -21.72 -1.76
N VAL A 324 -15.12 -21.81 -0.45
CA VAL A 324 -15.52 -20.65 0.38
C VAL A 324 -14.45 -19.55 0.36
N ALA A 325 -13.17 -19.91 0.37
CA ALA A 325 -12.10 -18.94 0.26
C ALA A 325 -12.07 -18.28 -1.12
N GLN A 326 -12.22 -19.04 -2.20
CA GLN A 326 -12.30 -18.51 -3.57
C GLN A 326 -13.48 -17.55 -3.74
N LEU A 327 -14.66 -17.88 -3.20
CA LEU A 327 -15.81 -16.98 -3.20
C LEU A 327 -15.51 -15.65 -2.51
N LYS A 328 -14.87 -15.71 -1.34
CA LYS A 328 -14.51 -14.52 -0.57
C LYS A 328 -13.46 -13.67 -1.28
N GLN A 329 -12.46 -14.31 -1.89
CA GLN A 329 -11.46 -13.63 -2.70
C GLN A 329 -12.09 -12.86 -3.86
N ASN A 330 -13.00 -13.49 -4.61
CA ASN A 330 -13.68 -12.85 -5.72
C ASN A 330 -14.63 -11.74 -5.27
N ALA A 331 -15.40 -11.96 -4.20
CA ALA A 331 -16.22 -10.89 -3.60
C ALA A 331 -15.36 -9.66 -3.26
N GLN A 332 -14.15 -9.91 -2.77
CA GLN A 332 -13.20 -8.88 -2.40
C GLN A 332 -12.63 -8.13 -3.62
N GLN A 333 -12.17 -8.87 -4.64
CA GLN A 333 -11.69 -8.28 -5.91
C GLN A 333 -12.77 -7.40 -6.56
N MET A 334 -14.05 -7.78 -6.50
CA MET A 334 -15.15 -6.95 -6.99
C MET A 334 -15.27 -5.61 -6.24
N VAL A 335 -15.10 -5.61 -4.91
CA VAL A 335 -15.14 -4.40 -4.09
C VAL A 335 -13.96 -3.48 -4.38
N GLU A 336 -12.76 -4.06 -4.50
CA GLU A 336 -11.54 -3.32 -4.86
C GLU A 336 -11.63 -2.71 -6.25
N ALA A 337 -12.04 -3.50 -7.24
CA ALA A 337 -12.26 -3.03 -8.60
C ALA A 337 -13.25 -1.87 -8.61
N LEU A 338 -14.35 -1.95 -7.84
CA LEU A 338 -15.32 -0.86 -7.74
C LEU A 338 -14.72 0.40 -7.10
N ALA A 339 -14.01 0.28 -5.98
CA ALA A 339 -13.39 1.41 -5.30
C ALA A 339 -12.32 2.08 -6.17
N TYR A 340 -11.51 1.28 -6.87
CA TYR A 340 -10.51 1.76 -7.81
C TYR A 340 -11.15 2.46 -9.00
N THR A 341 -12.22 1.91 -9.57
CA THR A 341 -13.01 2.51 -10.67
C THR A 341 -13.58 3.87 -10.28
N LYS A 342 -14.12 4.00 -9.06
CA LYS A 342 -14.64 5.28 -8.54
C LYS A 342 -13.54 6.32 -8.44
N ARG A 343 -12.43 5.98 -7.76
CA ARG A 343 -11.25 6.86 -7.65
C ARG A 343 -10.72 7.27 -9.02
N CYS A 344 -10.72 6.34 -9.97
CA CYS A 344 -10.32 6.62 -11.35
C CYS A 344 -11.21 7.65 -12.04
N SER A 345 -12.52 7.45 -11.94
CA SER A 345 -13.52 8.33 -12.54
C SER A 345 -13.44 9.73 -11.95
N GLU A 346 -13.30 9.83 -10.63
CA GLU A 346 -13.09 11.10 -9.92
C GLU A 346 -11.79 11.79 -10.33
N TYR A 347 -10.69 11.05 -10.38
CA TYR A 347 -9.40 11.58 -10.83
C TYR A 347 -9.47 12.14 -12.25
N LEU A 348 -10.07 11.40 -13.18
CA LEU A 348 -10.23 11.84 -14.57
C LEU A 348 -11.09 13.11 -14.68
N ARG A 349 -12.19 13.18 -13.93
CA ARG A 349 -13.06 14.36 -13.89
C ARG A 349 -12.36 15.57 -13.28
N ASN A 350 -11.54 15.33 -12.26
CA ASN A 350 -10.85 16.41 -11.55
C ASN A 350 -9.66 16.97 -12.33
N THR A 351 -8.89 16.10 -12.98
CA THR A 351 -7.63 16.45 -13.65
C THR A 351 -7.87 16.88 -15.09
N TYR A 352 -8.85 16.27 -15.77
CA TYR A 352 -9.13 16.52 -17.18
C TYR A 352 -10.61 16.92 -17.37
N PRO A 353 -11.07 18.04 -16.79
CA PRO A 353 -12.46 18.46 -16.87
C PRO A 353 -12.85 18.82 -18.32
N ILE A 354 -14.07 18.47 -18.72
CA ILE A 354 -14.63 18.88 -20.03
C ILE A 354 -15.33 20.23 -19.92
N ALA A 355 -15.64 20.87 -21.05
CA ALA A 355 -16.21 22.21 -21.09
C ALA A 355 -17.41 22.43 -20.15
N ASP A 356 -18.36 21.50 -20.12
CA ASP A 356 -19.55 21.61 -19.26
C ASP A 356 -19.19 21.55 -17.76
N GLU A 357 -18.22 20.72 -17.38
CA GLU A 357 -17.76 20.55 -16.00
C GLU A 357 -16.93 21.77 -15.53
N VAL A 358 -16.19 22.39 -16.44
CA VAL A 358 -15.43 23.62 -16.16
C VAL A 358 -16.37 24.75 -15.75
N ILE A 359 -17.50 24.91 -16.44
CA ILE A 359 -18.49 25.96 -16.13
C ILE A 359 -19.06 25.76 -14.71
N GLU A 360 -19.41 24.53 -14.35
CA GLU A 360 -19.92 24.22 -13.01
C GLU A 360 -18.88 24.44 -11.91
N ARG A 361 -17.63 24.02 -12.17
CA ARG A 361 -16.53 24.18 -11.23
C ARG A 361 -16.13 25.65 -11.05
N ALA A 362 -16.06 26.41 -12.12
CA ALA A 362 -15.76 27.83 -12.05
C ALA A 362 -16.82 28.58 -11.21
N ARG A 363 -18.09 28.22 -11.40
CA ARG A 363 -19.21 28.76 -10.60
C ARG A 363 -19.09 28.41 -9.12
N SER A 364 -18.72 27.18 -8.77
CA SER A 364 -18.58 26.79 -7.36
C SER A 364 -17.37 27.41 -6.67
N MET A 365 -16.33 27.74 -7.43
CA MET A 365 -15.11 28.38 -6.93
C MET A 365 -15.17 29.92 -6.95
N GLY A 366 -16.20 30.51 -7.58
CA GLY A 366 -16.31 31.96 -7.73
C GLY A 366 -15.25 32.56 -8.68
N VAL A 367 -14.75 31.78 -9.63
CA VAL A 367 -13.76 32.20 -10.63
C VAL A 367 -14.37 32.22 -12.02
N ALA A 368 -13.70 32.90 -12.96
CA ALA A 368 -14.11 32.90 -14.36
C ALA A 368 -13.81 31.53 -15.00
N ALA A 369 -14.67 31.07 -15.94
CA ALA A 369 -14.58 29.74 -16.53
C ALA A 369 -13.32 29.54 -17.40
N ASP A 370 -12.81 30.62 -17.98
CA ASP A 370 -11.55 30.64 -18.73
C ASP A 370 -10.30 30.51 -17.84
N ALA A 371 -10.44 30.64 -16.52
CA ALA A 371 -9.36 30.39 -15.57
C ALA A 371 -9.10 28.89 -15.32
N ILE A 372 -9.94 28.00 -15.86
CA ILE A 372 -9.80 26.54 -15.73
C ILE A 372 -9.66 25.93 -17.12
N GLU A 373 -8.59 25.17 -17.34
CA GLU A 373 -8.35 24.48 -18.61
C GLU A 373 -9.43 23.41 -18.86
N SER A 374 -9.97 23.37 -20.08
CA SER A 374 -10.93 22.34 -20.52
C SER A 374 -10.29 21.40 -21.54
N TYR A 375 -10.69 20.13 -21.51
CA TYR A 375 -10.10 19.08 -22.33
C TYR A 375 -11.10 18.53 -23.36
N ASP A 376 -10.63 18.35 -24.60
CA ASP A 376 -11.38 17.72 -25.70
C ASP A 376 -11.33 16.19 -25.53
N THR A 377 -12.51 15.55 -25.43
CA THR A 377 -12.62 14.12 -25.11
C THR A 377 -12.07 13.21 -26.20
N GLU A 378 -12.07 13.65 -27.44
CA GLU A 378 -11.65 12.86 -28.60
C GLU A 378 -10.19 13.14 -28.99
N LYS A 379 -9.61 14.25 -28.54
CA LYS A 379 -8.21 14.62 -28.80
C LYS A 379 -7.27 14.37 -27.63
N THR A 380 -7.80 14.07 -26.45
CA THR A 380 -6.99 13.75 -25.26
C THR A 380 -6.81 12.24 -25.17
N PHE A 381 -5.56 11.77 -25.25
CA PHE A 381 -5.21 10.35 -25.23
C PHE A 381 -4.32 9.99 -24.05
N PHE A 382 -4.46 8.74 -23.60
CA PHE A 382 -3.73 8.19 -22.47
C PHE A 382 -3.01 6.90 -22.84
N TYR A 383 -1.81 6.74 -22.30
CA TYR A 383 -1.03 5.53 -22.50
C TYR A 383 -1.58 4.34 -21.73
N ASN A 384 -1.41 3.17 -22.32
CA ASN A 384 -1.55 1.91 -21.63
C ASN A 384 -0.36 1.72 -20.67
N LEU A 385 -0.60 1.73 -19.36
CA LEU A 385 0.47 1.64 -18.36
C LEU A 385 1.21 0.30 -18.41
N LYS A 386 0.57 -0.77 -18.91
CA LYS A 386 1.21 -2.07 -19.12
C LYS A 386 2.06 -2.11 -20.39
N PHE A 387 1.76 -1.26 -21.37
CA PHE A 387 2.44 -1.19 -22.66
C PHE A 387 2.66 0.28 -23.08
N PRO A 388 3.45 1.05 -22.33
CA PRO A 388 3.53 2.51 -22.51
C PRO A 388 4.08 2.94 -23.88
N ALA A 389 4.89 2.08 -24.52
CA ALA A 389 5.45 2.33 -25.86
C ALA A 389 4.46 2.08 -27.02
N SER A 390 3.29 1.47 -26.75
CA SER A 390 2.36 0.98 -27.77
C SER A 390 1.33 2.07 -28.13
N LYS A 391 1.59 2.85 -29.19
CA LYS A 391 0.67 3.92 -29.64
C LYS A 391 -0.72 3.42 -30.05
N ASP A 392 -0.78 2.20 -30.59
CA ASP A 392 -1.99 1.47 -30.97
C ASP A 392 -2.86 1.06 -29.77
N LYS A 393 -2.31 1.07 -28.56
CA LYS A 393 -3.04 0.78 -27.32
C LYS A 393 -3.42 2.03 -26.54
N GLN A 394 -3.34 3.21 -27.15
CA GLN A 394 -3.83 4.43 -26.52
C GLN A 394 -5.36 4.42 -26.46
N VAL A 395 -5.91 5.13 -25.47
CA VAL A 395 -7.36 5.27 -25.28
C VAL A 395 -7.72 6.75 -25.12
N SER A 396 -8.81 7.18 -25.75
CA SER A 396 -9.29 8.56 -25.63
C SER A 396 -9.94 8.80 -24.27
N LEU A 397 -9.95 10.07 -23.84
CA LEU A 397 -10.65 10.52 -22.64
C LEU A 397 -12.15 10.19 -22.71
N GLY A 398 -12.78 10.38 -23.86
CA GLY A 398 -14.18 10.02 -24.10
C GLY A 398 -14.43 8.53 -23.87
N ARG A 399 -13.56 7.66 -24.41
CA ARG A 399 -13.68 6.22 -24.22
C ARG A 399 -13.47 5.83 -22.75
N LEU A 400 -12.45 6.34 -22.07
CA LEU A 400 -12.24 6.07 -20.64
C LEU A 400 -13.42 6.53 -19.79
N ARG A 401 -13.93 7.75 -20.02
CA ARG A 401 -15.10 8.27 -19.30
C ARG A 401 -16.37 7.43 -19.56
N SER A 402 -16.53 6.84 -20.73
CA SER A 402 -17.64 5.92 -21.02
C SER A 402 -17.56 4.62 -20.21
N ILE A 403 -16.35 4.06 -20.10
CA ILE A 403 -16.06 2.84 -19.33
C ILE A 403 -16.20 3.10 -17.83
N LEU A 404 -15.79 4.29 -17.38
CA LEU A 404 -15.81 4.75 -15.99
C LEU A 404 -17.04 5.62 -15.69
N SER A 405 -18.11 5.46 -16.47
CA SER A 405 -19.33 6.24 -16.32
C SER A 405 -20.04 5.91 -15.00
N GLN A 406 -20.80 6.86 -14.46
CA GLN A 406 -21.58 6.64 -13.24
C GLN A 406 -22.58 5.49 -13.39
N ALA A 407 -23.18 5.34 -14.59
CA ALA A 407 -24.05 4.21 -14.90
C ALA A 407 -23.32 2.87 -14.81
N ARG A 408 -22.08 2.77 -15.35
CA ARG A 408 -21.28 1.55 -15.26
C ARG A 408 -20.81 1.26 -13.84
N ILE A 409 -20.38 2.29 -13.09
CA ILE A 409 -20.01 2.17 -11.67
C ILE A 409 -21.21 1.66 -10.85
N TYR A 410 -22.40 2.22 -11.09
CA TYR A 410 -23.63 1.77 -10.44
C TYR A 410 -23.95 0.32 -10.77
N GLN A 411 -23.84 -0.07 -12.05
CA GLN A 411 -24.04 -1.45 -12.47
C GLN A 411 -23.08 -2.42 -11.76
N LEU A 412 -21.78 -2.10 -11.71
CA LEU A 412 -20.78 -2.91 -11.01
C LEU A 412 -21.08 -3.04 -9.51
N HIS A 413 -21.56 -1.95 -8.90
CA HIS A 413 -22.00 -1.98 -7.51
C HIS A 413 -23.19 -2.94 -7.32
N GLN A 414 -24.16 -2.94 -8.22
CA GLN A 414 -25.29 -3.88 -8.16
C GLN A 414 -24.84 -5.33 -8.40
N GLU A 415 -23.96 -5.58 -9.37
CA GLU A 415 -23.37 -6.89 -9.63
C GLU A 415 -22.61 -7.42 -8.39
N SER A 416 -21.85 -6.55 -7.71
CA SER A 416 -21.14 -6.87 -6.46
C SER A 416 -22.10 -7.15 -5.30
N LEU A 417 -23.22 -6.43 -5.20
CA LEU A 417 -24.23 -6.69 -4.17
C LEU A 417 -24.93 -8.04 -4.39
N GLU A 418 -25.35 -8.32 -5.63
CA GLU A 418 -26.04 -9.57 -5.95
C GLU A 418 -25.10 -10.76 -5.76
N PHE A 419 -23.84 -10.67 -6.21
CA PHE A 419 -22.83 -11.70 -5.97
C PHE A 419 -22.66 -11.99 -4.48
N ARG A 420 -22.53 -10.95 -3.63
CA ARG A 420 -22.39 -11.13 -2.17
C ARG A 420 -23.62 -11.74 -1.52
N LYS A 421 -24.81 -11.38 -2.00
CA LYS A 421 -26.08 -11.96 -1.54
C LYS A 421 -26.17 -13.44 -1.90
N GLU A 422 -25.87 -13.80 -3.14
CA GLU A 422 -25.84 -15.20 -3.59
C GLU A 422 -24.78 -16.01 -2.84
N MET A 423 -23.58 -15.43 -2.65
CA MET A 423 -22.53 -16.00 -1.82
C MET A 423 -23.05 -16.27 -0.41
N GLN A 424 -23.72 -15.32 0.24
CA GLN A 424 -24.27 -15.53 1.58
C GLN A 424 -25.29 -16.68 1.61
N ILE A 425 -26.19 -16.76 0.62
CA ILE A 425 -27.16 -17.86 0.50
C ILE A 425 -26.43 -19.20 0.36
N CYS A 426 -25.38 -19.26 -0.46
CA CYS A 426 -24.56 -20.46 -0.59
C CYS A 426 -23.87 -20.85 0.73
N LEU A 427 -23.24 -19.89 1.42
CA LEU A 427 -22.59 -20.11 2.71
C LEU A 427 -23.58 -20.59 3.78
N ASP A 428 -24.80 -20.03 3.81
CA ASP A 428 -25.85 -20.45 4.72
C ASP A 428 -26.33 -21.89 4.43
N ASN A 429 -26.34 -22.32 3.17
CA ASN A 429 -26.67 -23.70 2.80
C ASN A 429 -25.54 -24.70 3.15
N LEU A 430 -24.29 -24.27 3.09
CA LEU A 430 -23.12 -25.04 3.53
C LEU A 430 -22.99 -25.10 5.06
N ARG A 431 -23.59 -24.14 5.77
CA ARG A 431 -23.48 -24.00 7.22
C ARG A 431 -23.92 -25.27 7.94
N GLY A 432 -23.02 -25.84 8.75
CA GLY A 432 -23.26 -27.08 9.48
C GLY A 432 -23.25 -28.35 8.64
N LYS A 433 -22.92 -28.27 7.33
CA LYS A 433 -22.90 -29.42 6.40
C LYS A 433 -21.55 -29.60 5.71
N TYR A 434 -20.52 -28.89 6.13
CA TYR A 434 -19.16 -28.93 5.56
C TYR A 434 -18.58 -30.34 5.44
N ALA A 435 -18.93 -31.23 6.37
CA ALA A 435 -18.44 -32.61 6.40
C ALA A 435 -19.38 -33.64 5.75
N THR A 436 -20.54 -33.22 5.23
CA THR A 436 -21.58 -34.15 4.76
C THR A 436 -22.00 -33.94 3.32
N ILE A 437 -21.87 -32.72 2.79
CA ILE A 437 -22.17 -32.39 1.39
C ILE A 437 -21.03 -31.55 0.81
N THR A 438 -20.81 -31.64 -0.50
CA THR A 438 -19.92 -30.71 -1.20
C THR A 438 -20.70 -29.50 -1.70
N TYR A 439 -20.01 -28.39 -1.92
CA TYR A 439 -20.59 -27.19 -2.51
C TYR A 439 -21.17 -27.48 -3.90
N GLY A 440 -20.60 -28.46 -4.60
CA GLY A 440 -21.08 -28.98 -5.87
C GLY A 440 -22.47 -29.61 -5.79
N GLU A 441 -22.98 -29.96 -4.60
CA GLU A 441 -24.34 -30.49 -4.45
C GLU A 441 -25.38 -29.38 -4.18
N ILE A 442 -24.94 -28.14 -3.98
CA ILE A 442 -25.81 -27.00 -3.70
C ILE A 442 -25.93 -26.15 -4.99
N PRO A 443 -27.13 -26.05 -5.62
CA PRO A 443 -27.27 -25.39 -6.91
C PRO A 443 -26.78 -23.93 -6.95
N ILE A 444 -27.01 -23.16 -5.88
CA ILE A 444 -26.54 -21.78 -5.80
C ILE A 444 -25.01 -21.71 -5.70
N CYS A 445 -24.36 -22.67 -5.04
CA CYS A 445 -22.91 -22.72 -4.94
C CYS A 445 -22.29 -23.16 -6.27
N GLN A 446 -22.88 -24.13 -6.98
CA GLN A 446 -22.48 -24.48 -8.35
C GLN A 446 -22.61 -23.28 -9.30
N LYS A 447 -23.70 -22.51 -9.20
CA LYS A 447 -23.86 -21.29 -10.00
C LYS A 447 -22.72 -20.32 -9.74
N LEU A 448 -22.39 -20.08 -8.47
CA LEU A 448 -21.30 -19.18 -8.11
C LEU A 448 -19.95 -19.70 -8.60
N ASP A 449 -19.66 -20.99 -8.47
CA ASP A 449 -18.44 -21.61 -9.00
C ASP A 449 -18.31 -21.40 -10.53
N ASN A 450 -19.41 -21.56 -11.26
CA ASN A 450 -19.46 -21.26 -12.68
C ASN A 450 -19.25 -19.75 -12.96
N ASP A 451 -19.84 -18.88 -12.16
CA ASP A 451 -19.65 -17.43 -12.28
C ASP A 451 -18.19 -17.04 -12.03
N LEU A 452 -17.51 -17.67 -11.05
CA LEU A 452 -16.09 -17.45 -10.78
C LEU A 452 -15.22 -17.79 -11.99
N ASN A 453 -15.50 -18.92 -12.63
CA ASN A 453 -14.71 -19.41 -13.76
C ASN A 453 -14.99 -18.65 -15.07
N ASN A 454 -16.14 -17.99 -15.21
CA ASN A 454 -16.59 -17.39 -16.47
C ASN A 454 -16.65 -15.85 -16.47
N LYS A 455 -16.70 -15.19 -15.31
CA LYS A 455 -16.67 -13.72 -15.25
C LYS A 455 -15.22 -13.24 -15.25
N ILE A 456 -14.78 -12.75 -16.40
CA ILE A 456 -13.50 -12.03 -16.54
C ILE A 456 -13.53 -10.83 -15.58
N PRO A 457 -12.53 -10.66 -14.68
CA PRO A 457 -12.55 -9.55 -13.76
C PRO A 457 -12.41 -8.23 -14.53
N PHE A 458 -13.30 -7.30 -14.22
CA PHE A 458 -13.36 -5.92 -14.75
C PHE A 458 -12.03 -5.14 -14.61
N GLU A 459 -11.11 -5.68 -13.81
CA GLU A 459 -9.74 -5.25 -13.53
C GLU A 459 -8.91 -4.88 -14.76
N LEU A 460 -9.05 -5.60 -15.89
CA LEU A 460 -8.09 -5.50 -17.00
C LEU A 460 -8.02 -4.12 -17.65
N ILE A 461 -9.11 -3.35 -17.67
CA ILE A 461 -9.10 -2.00 -18.27
C ILE A 461 -8.72 -0.95 -17.24
N VAL A 462 -9.30 -0.98 -16.04
CA VAL A 462 -9.05 0.06 -15.03
C VAL A 462 -7.60 -0.01 -14.56
N ASN A 463 -7.06 -1.21 -14.28
CA ASN A 463 -5.68 -1.38 -13.82
C ASN A 463 -4.63 -0.97 -14.86
N THR A 464 -5.03 -0.86 -16.12
CA THR A 464 -4.12 -0.57 -17.24
C THR A 464 -4.08 0.91 -17.61
N TYR A 465 -5.09 1.70 -17.25
CA TYR A 465 -5.20 3.11 -17.66
C TYR A 465 -5.48 4.08 -16.51
N CYS A 466 -5.59 3.60 -15.27
CA CYS A 466 -5.90 4.45 -14.15
C CYS A 466 -4.63 4.99 -13.46
N MET A 467 -4.66 6.26 -13.05
CA MET A 467 -3.49 7.18 -13.03
C MET A 467 -2.94 7.47 -14.42
N PRO A 468 -3.79 7.90 -15.38
CA PRO A 468 -3.37 8.01 -16.75
C PRO A 468 -2.35 9.14 -16.95
N VAL A 469 -1.20 8.77 -17.51
CA VAL A 469 -0.20 9.71 -18.01
C VAL A 469 -0.67 10.19 -19.38
N LYS A 470 -0.93 11.50 -19.50
CA LYS A 470 -1.30 12.15 -20.77
C LYS A 470 -0.17 11.93 -21.79
N VAL A 471 -0.53 11.68 -23.05
CA VAL A 471 0.43 11.75 -24.15
C VAL A 471 0.84 13.21 -24.30
N GLU A 472 2.05 13.57 -23.86
CA GLU A 472 2.60 14.89 -24.17
C GLU A 472 2.80 14.97 -25.68
N SER A 473 2.20 15.99 -26.29
CA SER A 473 2.40 16.24 -27.71
C SER A 473 3.86 16.64 -27.92
N ILE A 474 4.65 15.72 -28.47
CA ILE A 474 5.93 16.07 -29.09
C ILE A 474 5.58 16.74 -30.43
N TYR A 475 5.28 18.03 -30.38
CA TYR A 475 5.22 18.89 -31.56
C TYR A 475 6.12 20.11 -31.35
#